data_AF-X0XX71-F1
#
_entry.id   AF-X0XX71-F1
#
_cell.length_a   1.000
_cell.length_b   1.000
_cell.length_c   1.000
_cell.angle_alpha   90.00
_cell.angle_beta   90.00
_cell.angle_gamma   90.00
#
_symmetry.space_group_name_H-M   'P 1'
#
loop_
_entity.id
_entity.type
_entity.pdbx_description
1 polymer ?
#
loop_
_entity_poly.entity_id
_entity_poly.type
_entity_poly.pdbx_seq_one_letter_code
_entity_poly.pdbx_strand_id
1 'polypeptide(L)'
;PMLCQQCESAPCMAVCPVGALTRDEELARVAINYDLCIGCKFCVAACPFGAMGIDTVARQVIKCDLCDGDPTCVKFCETKALQYVDATTVNTVKMREAAEKLSELLKKTVARPGVS
;
A
#
# COMPACT_ATOMS: atom_id res chain seq x y z
N PRO A 1 10.20 -6.62 2.75
CA PRO A 1 10.48 -5.32 3.42
C PRO A 1 9.14 -4.69 3.82
N MET A 2 9.08 -3.97 4.95
CA MET A 2 7.86 -3.25 5.35
C MET A 2 7.84 -1.89 4.64
N LEU A 3 6.81 -1.65 3.83
CA LEU A 3 6.58 -0.37 3.12
C LEU A 3 5.24 0.23 3.54
N CYS A 4 5.12 1.55 3.37
CA CYS A 4 3.85 2.26 3.56
C CYS A 4 2.80 1.69 2.60
N GLN A 5 1.65 1.31 3.14
CA GLN A 5 0.55 0.72 2.38
C GLN A 5 -0.32 1.75 1.65
N GLN A 6 -0.05 3.05 1.82
CA GLN A 6 -0.88 4.15 1.27
C GLN A 6 -2.38 3.96 1.54
N CYS A 7 -2.70 3.58 2.79
CA CYS A 7 -4.04 3.18 3.22
C CYS A 7 -5.11 4.18 2.79
N GLU A 8 -6.25 3.71 2.29
CA GLU A 8 -7.43 4.55 1.97
C GLU A 8 -7.91 5.32 3.21
N SER A 9 -8.22 4.58 4.28
CA SER A 9 -8.35 5.13 5.63
C SER A 9 -6.96 5.21 6.25
N ALA A 10 -6.42 6.42 6.35
CA ALA A 10 -5.06 6.67 6.84
C ALA A 10 -5.08 7.30 8.24
N PRO A 11 -4.87 6.50 9.32
CA PRO A 11 -4.81 7.02 10.69
C PRO A 11 -3.75 8.11 10.85
N CYS A 12 -2.64 8.02 10.10
CA CYS A 12 -1.56 9.00 10.10
C CYS A 12 -2.01 10.40 9.65
N MET A 13 -3.02 10.52 8.78
CA MET A 13 -3.64 11.80 8.43
C MET A 13 -4.52 12.31 9.57
N ALA A 14 -5.38 11.45 10.11
CA ALA A 14 -6.36 11.81 11.14
C ALA A 14 -5.73 12.33 12.44
N VAL A 15 -4.55 11.82 12.81
CA VAL A 15 -3.84 12.24 14.04
C VAL A 15 -2.93 13.46 13.84
N CYS A 16 -2.80 13.99 12.62
CA CYS A 16 -1.89 15.10 12.37
C CYS A 16 -2.49 16.42 12.88
N PRO A 17 -1.93 17.06 13.92
CA PRO A 17 -2.53 18.23 14.54
C PRO A 17 -2.46 19.49 13.65
N VAL A 18 -1.58 19.49 12.65
CA VAL A 18 -1.32 20.63 11.74
C VAL A 18 -1.75 20.35 10.31
N GLY A 19 -2.39 19.20 10.05
CA GLY A 19 -2.84 18.84 8.70
C GLY A 19 -1.73 18.67 7.66
N ALA A 20 -0.50 18.35 8.08
CA ALA A 20 0.64 18.17 7.18
C ALA A 20 0.52 16.93 6.28
N LEU A 21 -0.33 15.96 6.61
CA LEU A 21 -0.56 14.78 5.77
C LEU A 21 -1.91 14.90 5.04
N THR A 22 -1.88 14.79 3.71
CA THR A 22 -3.05 14.91 2.85
C THR A 22 -3.06 13.79 1.80
N ARG A 23 -4.21 13.54 1.18
CA ARG A 23 -4.31 12.60 0.07
C ARG A 23 -3.94 13.29 -1.24
N ASP A 24 -3.03 12.66 -1.96
CA ASP A 24 -2.65 12.97 -3.33
C ASP A 24 -3.47 12.03 -4.23
N GLU A 25 -4.42 12.60 -4.96
CA GLU A 25 -5.35 11.85 -5.82
C GLU A 25 -4.70 11.40 -7.14
N GLU A 26 -3.62 12.07 -7.58
CA GLU A 26 -2.93 11.73 -8.82
C GLU A 26 -2.17 10.40 -8.68
N LEU A 27 -1.45 10.26 -7.57
CA LEU A 27 -0.68 9.04 -7.26
C LEU A 27 -1.38 8.12 -6.25
N ALA A 28 -2.62 8.44 -5.87
CA ALA A 28 -3.43 7.73 -4.87
C ALA A 28 -2.66 7.43 -3.57
N ARG A 29 -1.80 8.37 -3.14
CA ARG A 29 -0.91 8.22 -1.97
C ARG A 29 -1.28 9.19 -0.86
N VAL A 30 -0.79 8.93 0.34
CA VAL A 30 -0.74 9.98 1.37
C VAL A 30 0.55 10.78 1.14
N ALA A 31 0.50 12.10 1.05
CA ALA A 31 1.67 12.97 0.91
C ALA A 31 1.97 13.70 2.23
N ILE A 32 3.22 14.09 2.45
CA ILE A 32 3.63 14.93 3.58
C ILE A 32 3.99 16.30 3.02
N ASN A 33 3.32 17.34 3.50
CA ASN A 33 3.76 18.72 3.33
C ASN A 33 4.81 19.03 4.42
N TYR A 34 6.07 19.14 4.00
CA TYR A 34 7.20 19.39 4.91
C TYR A 34 7.23 20.80 5.49
N ASP A 35 6.59 21.78 4.84
CA ASP A 35 6.50 23.16 5.36
C ASP A 35 5.55 23.25 6.56
N LEU A 36 4.53 22.38 6.59
CA LEU A 36 3.59 22.28 7.71
C LEU A 36 4.05 21.30 8.80
N CYS A 37 4.93 20.36 8.46
CA CYS A 37 5.30 19.27 9.37
C CYS A 37 6.16 19.77 10.55
N ILE A 38 5.60 19.71 11.75
CA ILE A 38 6.30 20.09 13.00
C ILE A 38 7.10 18.95 13.65
N GLY A 39 7.16 17.77 13.04
CA GLY A 39 7.94 16.64 13.56
C GLY A 39 7.42 16.01 14.88
N CYS A 40 6.14 16.20 15.23
CA CYS A 40 5.55 15.71 16.50
C CYS A 40 5.44 14.17 16.64
N LYS A 41 5.65 13.43 15.56
CA LYS A 41 5.67 11.94 15.50
C LYS A 41 4.35 11.22 15.82
N PHE A 42 3.22 11.92 15.93
CA PHE A 42 1.93 11.25 16.16
C PHE A 42 1.56 10.29 15.03
N CYS A 43 1.82 10.68 13.78
CA CYS A 43 1.64 9.82 12.62
C CYS A 43 2.53 8.57 12.63
N VAL A 44 3.71 8.63 13.29
CA VAL A 44 4.60 7.48 13.47
C VAL A 44 3.95 6.47 14.42
N ALA A 45 3.49 6.93 15.58
CA ALA A 45 2.82 6.10 16.58
C ALA A 45 1.48 5.52 16.08
N ALA A 46 0.75 6.28 15.25
CA ALA A 46 -0.55 5.86 14.73
C ALA A 46 -0.46 4.85 13.57
N CYS A 47 0.72 4.63 12.97
CA CYS A 47 0.85 3.72 11.84
C CYS A 47 0.83 2.25 12.33
N PRO A 48 -0.20 1.45 11.99
CA PRO A 48 -0.29 0.06 12.46
C PRO A 48 0.79 -0.84 11.84
N PHE A 49 1.36 -0.42 10.71
CA PHE A 49 2.38 -1.17 9.98
C PHE A 49 3.82 -0.75 10.34
N GLY A 50 3.99 0.27 11.19
CA GLY A 50 5.31 0.83 11.50
C GLY A 50 6.06 1.38 10.28
N ALA A 51 5.33 1.81 9.24
CA ALA A 51 5.92 2.22 7.95
C ALA A 51 6.29 3.71 7.89
N MET A 52 6.15 4.42 9.00
CA MET A 52 6.49 5.83 9.18
C MET A 52 7.77 5.92 10.01
N GLY A 53 8.70 6.78 9.63
CA GLY A 53 9.95 7.01 10.33
C GLY A 53 10.17 8.49 10.66
N ILE A 54 11.29 8.79 11.31
CA ILE A 54 11.76 10.15 11.51
C ILE A 54 13.22 10.25 11.10
N ASP A 55 13.54 11.26 10.31
CA ASP A 55 14.90 11.73 10.14
C ASP A 55 15.27 12.56 11.37
N THR A 56 16.21 12.06 12.17
CA THR A 56 16.64 12.72 13.41
C THR A 56 17.51 13.95 13.18
N VAL A 57 18.14 14.07 12.00
CA VAL A 57 18.98 15.20 11.62
C VAL A 57 18.08 16.33 11.11
N ALA A 58 17.22 16.04 10.14
CA ALA A 58 16.26 17.02 9.60
C ALA A 58 15.10 17.31 10.57
N ARG A 59 14.89 16.45 11.57
CA ARG A 59 13.73 16.45 12.50
C ARG A 59 12.38 16.38 11.78
N GLN A 60 12.36 15.71 10.63
CA GLN A 60 11.19 15.55 9.78
C GLN A 60 10.72 14.10 9.75
N VAL A 61 9.40 13.91 9.71
CA VAL A 61 8.83 12.57 9.53
C VAL A 61 9.03 12.14 8.09
N ILE A 62 9.49 10.91 7.90
CA ILE A 62 9.74 10.32 6.58
C ILE A 62 8.85 9.10 6.38
N LYS A 63 8.43 8.86 5.15
CA LYS A 63 7.70 7.64 4.77
C LYS A 63 7.93 7.36 3.29
N CYS A 64 7.58 6.15 2.84
CA CYS A 64 7.51 5.87 1.41
C CYS A 64 6.49 6.81 0.74
N ASP A 65 6.96 7.57 -0.23
CA ASP A 65 6.22 8.47 -1.10
C ASP A 65 5.91 7.83 -2.46
N LEU A 66 6.24 6.56 -2.67
CA LEU A 66 6.18 5.90 -3.98
C LEU A 66 7.17 6.47 -5.01
N CYS A 67 8.21 7.17 -4.58
CA CYS A 67 9.21 7.79 -5.46
C CYS A 67 8.56 8.57 -6.61
N ASP A 68 7.51 9.34 -6.29
CA ASP A 68 6.73 10.12 -7.25
C ASP A 68 6.22 9.33 -8.47
N GLY A 69 5.81 8.08 -8.24
CA GLY A 69 5.25 7.22 -9.27
C GLY A 69 6.30 6.36 -10.00
N ASP A 70 7.57 6.48 -9.63
CA ASP A 70 8.65 5.69 -10.23
C ASP A 70 9.51 4.95 -9.17
N PRO A 71 8.97 3.89 -8.53
CA PRO A 71 9.61 3.25 -7.38
C PRO A 71 10.96 2.60 -7.70
N THR A 72 12.02 3.24 -7.21
CA THR A 72 13.39 2.74 -7.31
C THR A 72 13.57 1.35 -6.70
N CYS A 73 12.88 1.06 -5.58
CA CYS A 73 12.94 -0.24 -4.92
C CYS A 73 12.43 -1.41 -5.80
N VAL A 74 11.50 -1.14 -6.73
CA VAL A 74 11.01 -2.14 -7.69
C VAL A 74 12.05 -2.38 -8.78
N LYS A 75 12.70 -1.32 -9.28
CA LYS A 75 13.74 -1.41 -10.32
C LYS A 75 14.95 -2.25 -9.88
N PHE A 76 15.37 -2.10 -8.63
CA PHE A 76 16.49 -2.85 -8.07
C PHE A 76 16.12 -4.27 -7.62
N CYS A 77 14.84 -4.65 -7.66
CA CYS A 77 14.39 -5.97 -7.23
C CYS A 77 14.61 -7.02 -8.33
N GLU A 78 15.83 -7.57 -8.41
CA GLU A 78 16.20 -8.58 -9.42
C GLU A 78 15.30 -9.83 -9.37
N THR A 79 14.90 -10.25 -8.17
CA THR A 79 14.01 -11.41 -7.95
C THR A 79 12.55 -11.12 -8.31
N LYS A 80 12.20 -9.87 -8.62
CA LYS A 80 10.83 -9.42 -8.94
C LYS A 80 9.81 -9.70 -7.83
N ALA A 81 10.26 -9.74 -6.58
CA ALA A 81 9.41 -9.87 -5.41
C ALA A 81 8.54 -8.62 -5.15
N LEU A 82 8.96 -7.47 -5.68
CA LEU A 82 8.21 -6.22 -5.62
C LEU A 82 7.72 -5.84 -7.02
N GLN A 83 6.50 -5.33 -7.09
CA GLN A 83 5.89 -4.81 -8.31
C GLN A 83 5.15 -3.51 -7.98
N TYR A 84 5.23 -2.54 -8.89
CA TYR A 84 4.41 -1.34 -8.85
C TYR A 84 3.38 -1.42 -9.95
N VAL A 85 2.12 -1.52 -9.54
CA VAL A 85 0.97 -1.79 -10.41
C VAL A 85 -0.21 -1.00 -9.89
N ASP A 86 -1.07 -0.58 -10.80
CA ASP A 86 -2.29 0.13 -10.44
C ASP A 86 -3.25 -0.81 -9.66
N ALA A 87 -3.90 -0.28 -8.63
CA ALA A 87 -4.78 -1.04 -7.75
C ALA A 87 -5.97 -1.68 -8.50
N THR A 88 -6.50 -1.02 -9.53
CA THR A 88 -7.61 -1.55 -10.34
C THR A 88 -7.18 -2.74 -11.18
N THR A 89 -5.93 -2.72 -11.68
CA THR A 89 -5.37 -3.80 -12.49
C THR A 89 -5.15 -5.06 -11.63
N VAL A 90 -4.68 -4.91 -10.39
CA VAL A 90 -4.47 -6.06 -9.49
C VAL A 90 -5.78 -6.77 -9.14
N ASN A 91 -6.85 -6.00 -8.89
CA ASN A 91 -8.14 -6.58 -8.53
C ASN A 91 -8.75 -7.39 -9.67
N THR A 92 -8.67 -6.90 -10.91
CA THR A 92 -9.20 -7.61 -12.08
C THR A 92 -8.45 -8.93 -12.34
N VAL A 93 -7.12 -8.93 -12.23
CA VAL A 93 -6.31 -10.16 -12.36
C VAL A 93 -6.66 -11.17 -11.26
N LYS A 94 -6.72 -10.73 -9.99
CA LYS A 94 -7.06 -11.62 -8.87
C LYS A 94 -8.49 -12.17 -8.96
N MET A 95 -9.45 -11.34 -9.36
CA MET A 95 -10.83 -11.79 -9.58
C MET A 95 -10.92 -12.82 -10.69
N ARG A 96 -10.16 -12.64 -11.78
CA ARG A 96 -10.08 -13.62 -12.86
C ARG A 96 -9.46 -14.94 -12.39
N GLU A 97 -8.33 -14.90 -11.69
CA GLU A 97 -7.70 -16.11 -11.15
C GLU A 97 -8.61 -16.85 -10.16
N ALA A 98 -9.33 -16.12 -9.30
CA ALA A 98 -10.31 -16.69 -8.39
C ALA A 98 -11.47 -17.34 -9.13
N ALA A 99 -11.98 -16.70 -10.20
CA ALA A 99 -13.03 -17.24 -11.05
C ALA A 99 -12.58 -18.50 -11.81
N GLU A 100 -11.34 -18.53 -12.31
CA GLU A 100 -10.75 -19.70 -12.96
C GLU A 100 -10.61 -20.88 -11.99
N LYS A 101 -10.08 -20.64 -10.78
CA LYS A 101 -10.02 -21.66 -9.71
C LYS A 101 -11.40 -22.17 -9.33
N LEU A 102 -12.38 -21.28 -9.19
CA LEU A 102 -13.76 -21.65 -8.90
C LEU A 102 -14.36 -22.50 -10.03
N SER A 103 -14.14 -22.13 -11.29
CA SER A 103 -14.57 -22.90 -12.46
C SER A 103 -13.97 -24.31 -12.45
N GLU A 104 -12.69 -24.45 -12.13
CA GLU A 104 -12.01 -25.74 -12.05
C GLU A 104 -12.55 -26.62 -10.91
N LEU A 105 -12.83 -26.02 -9.74
CA LEU A 105 -13.47 -26.70 -8.63
C LEU A 105 -14.89 -27.16 -8.98
N LEU A 106 -15.70 -26.31 -9.62
CA LEU A 106 -17.03 -26.67 -10.07
C LEU A 106 -17.00 -27.84 -11.07
N LYS A 107 -16.04 -27.85 -12.01
CA LYS A 107 -15.84 -28.97 -12.94
C LYS A 107 -15.50 -30.27 -12.19
N LYS A 108 -14.65 -30.23 -11.16
CA LYS A 108 -14.30 -31.40 -10.33
C LYS A 108 -15.47 -31.92 -9.50
N THR A 109 -16.31 -31.03 -8.97
CA THR A 109 -17.49 -31.41 -8.17
C THR A 109 -18.60 -32.02 -9.04
N VAL A 110 -18.81 -31.49 -10.25
CA VAL A 110 -19.76 -32.06 -11.23
C VAL A 110 -19.24 -33.38 -11.84
N ALA A 111 -17.91 -33.54 -11.95
CA ALA A 111 -17.28 -34.75 -12.50
C ALA A 111 -17.10 -35.91 -11.51
N ARG A 112 -17.53 -35.78 -10.23
CA ARG A 112 -17.49 -36.90 -9.27
C ARG A 112 -18.71 -37.81 -9.54
N PRO A 113 -18.54 -39.00 -10.16
CA PRO A 113 -19.65 -39.91 -10.38
C PRO A 113 -19.96 -40.60 -9.04
N GLY A 114 -21.19 -40.48 -8.57
CA GLY A 114 -21.71 -41.27 -7.45
C GLY A 114 -21.44 -40.68 -6.07
N VAL A 115 -22.43 -39.96 -5.55
CA VAL A 115 -22.80 -40.11 -4.15
C VAL A 115 -24.04 -41.01 -4.15
N SER A 116 -23.80 -42.28 -3.81
CA SER A 116 -24.80 -43.25 -3.35
C SER A 116 -25.43 -42.79 -2.04
#